data_AF-A0A5E6UU01-F1
#
_entry.id   AF-A0A5E6UU01-F1
#
_cell.length_a   1.000
_cell.length_b   1.000
_cell.length_c   1.000
_cell.angle_alpha   90.00
_cell.angle_beta   90.00
_cell.angle_gamma   90.00
#
_symmetry.space_group_name_H-M   'P 1'
#
loop_
_entity.id
_entity.type
_entity.pdbx_description
1 polymer ?
#
loop_
_entity_poly.entity_id
_entity_poly.type
_entity_poly.pdbx_seq_one_letter_code
_entity_poly.pdbx_strand_id
1 'polypeptide(L)'
;MAALQNSTLDAMKNKQTQLLGEWINGLQASGATRNLKDHDLQQQTSEFLQLVVNGIENDNGTNIAAPGWEATRQFLEKLSHSRALLGQDSQQTASFIFALKGPLFNLLQSHYKDQPALLAEQLWEVSELLDAFGMHTIRTFQKSREAVIKRQQEELLELSTPVVKLWDGVLALPMIGTLDSQRTQVVMESLLQRIVDTGSEIAIIDITGVPTVDTLVAQHLLKTVTAIRLMGADCIISGVRPQIAQTIVHLGLDLQGVVTKANLADALKLALTRLGVSLVKTV
;
A
#
# COMPACT_ATOMS: atom_id res chain seq x y z
N MET A 1 2.08 -35.38 -18.23
CA MET A 1 2.97 -34.67 -17.29
C MET A 1 3.36 -35.68 -16.25
N ALA A 2 4.65 -35.86 -16.00
CA ALA A 2 5.08 -36.82 -14.99
C ALA A 2 4.65 -36.29 -13.62
N ALA A 3 4.33 -37.18 -12.70
CA ALA A 3 4.09 -36.79 -11.31
C ALA A 3 5.37 -37.07 -10.51
N LEU A 4 5.54 -36.40 -9.39
CA LEU A 4 6.53 -36.82 -8.41
C LEU A 4 6.18 -38.25 -7.94
N GLN A 5 7.16 -39.15 -7.95
CA GLN A 5 6.94 -40.52 -7.52
C GLN A 5 6.84 -40.63 -6.01
N ASN A 6 6.08 -41.63 -5.51
CA ASN A 6 6.03 -41.95 -4.09
C ASN A 6 7.42 -42.27 -3.51
N SER A 7 8.33 -42.83 -4.30
CA SER A 7 9.72 -43.09 -3.89
C SER A 7 10.50 -41.80 -3.64
N THR A 8 10.29 -40.74 -4.43
CA THR A 8 10.82 -39.38 -4.17
C THR A 8 10.31 -38.85 -2.84
N LEU A 9 9.00 -38.98 -2.60
CA LEU A 9 8.37 -38.54 -1.36
C LEU A 9 8.94 -39.27 -0.14
N ASP A 10 9.08 -40.60 -0.22
CA ASP A 10 9.65 -41.41 0.84
C ASP A 10 11.12 -41.03 1.10
N ALA A 11 11.89 -40.73 0.05
CA ALA A 11 13.25 -40.24 0.20
C ALA A 11 13.30 -38.89 0.94
N MET A 12 12.40 -37.96 0.63
CA MET A 12 12.29 -36.67 1.31
C MET A 12 11.95 -36.83 2.79
N LYS A 13 10.99 -37.71 3.13
CA LYS A 13 10.61 -38.02 4.51
C LYS A 13 11.76 -38.67 5.29
N ASN A 14 12.40 -39.68 4.70
CA ASN A 14 13.49 -40.41 5.34
C ASN A 14 14.75 -39.57 5.59
N LYS A 15 14.96 -38.53 4.76
CA LYS A 15 16.12 -37.63 4.85
C LYS A 15 15.76 -36.21 5.31
N GLN A 16 14.59 -36.03 5.93
CA GLN A 16 14.07 -34.71 6.33
C GLN A 16 15.06 -33.91 7.19
N THR A 17 15.66 -34.53 8.21
CA THR A 17 16.62 -33.85 9.11
C THR A 17 17.86 -33.38 8.36
N GLN A 18 18.36 -34.18 7.43
CA GLN A 18 19.50 -33.82 6.58
C GLN A 18 19.13 -32.66 5.65
N LEU A 19 17.98 -32.75 4.97
CA LEU A 19 17.49 -31.70 4.07
C LEU A 19 17.36 -30.35 4.79
N LEU A 20 16.75 -30.34 5.99
CA LEU A 20 16.60 -29.12 6.79
C LEU A 20 17.95 -28.52 7.18
N GLY A 21 18.90 -29.35 7.63
CA GLY A 21 20.24 -28.90 7.99
C GLY A 21 20.98 -28.27 6.80
N GLU A 22 20.99 -28.95 5.65
CA GLU A 22 21.64 -28.45 4.43
C GLU A 22 20.96 -27.18 3.90
N TRP A 23 19.62 -27.12 3.95
CA TRP A 23 18.87 -25.95 3.51
C TRP A 23 19.11 -24.72 4.39
N ILE A 24 19.07 -24.87 5.71
CA ILE A 24 19.37 -23.78 6.66
C ILE A 24 20.79 -23.25 6.44
N ASN A 25 21.77 -24.15 6.28
CA ASN A 25 23.15 -23.77 5.99
C ASN A 25 23.25 -22.98 4.67
N GLY A 26 22.55 -23.40 3.62
CA GLY A 26 22.48 -22.68 2.34
C GLY A 26 21.84 -21.28 2.46
N LEU A 27 20.79 -21.14 3.28
CA LEU A 27 20.16 -19.86 3.55
C LEU A 27 21.08 -18.90 4.31
N GLN A 28 21.80 -19.40 5.31
CA GLN A 28 22.77 -18.61 6.06
C GLN A 28 23.95 -18.16 5.17
N ALA A 29 24.47 -19.05 4.32
CA ALA A 29 25.57 -18.75 3.41
C ALA A 29 25.21 -17.70 2.34
N SER A 30 23.95 -17.68 1.89
CA SER A 30 23.47 -16.71 0.88
C SER A 30 23.11 -15.33 1.46
N GLY A 31 23.11 -15.18 2.79
CA GLY A 31 22.69 -13.94 3.46
C GLY A 31 21.17 -13.70 3.44
N ALA A 32 20.38 -14.67 2.98
CA ALA A 32 18.92 -14.61 2.95
C ALA A 32 18.28 -14.59 4.36
N THR A 33 19.07 -14.90 5.39
CA THR A 33 18.66 -14.91 6.80
C THR A 33 18.91 -13.58 7.53
N ARG A 34 19.26 -12.50 6.83
CA ARG A 34 19.50 -11.21 7.46
C ARG A 34 18.25 -10.70 8.18
N ASN A 35 18.40 -10.29 9.45
CA ASN A 35 17.31 -9.82 10.33
C ASN A 35 16.24 -10.89 10.63
N LEU A 36 16.59 -12.18 10.54
CA LEU A 36 15.77 -13.29 10.99
C LEU A 36 16.28 -13.87 12.30
N LYS A 37 15.35 -14.27 13.17
CA LYS A 37 15.70 -15.07 14.36
C LYS A 37 15.89 -16.52 13.94
N ASP A 38 16.89 -17.19 14.52
CA ASP A 38 17.20 -18.58 14.20
C ASP A 38 16.04 -19.54 14.48
N HIS A 39 15.31 -19.32 15.57
CA HIS A 39 14.11 -20.09 15.91
C HIS A 39 13.03 -19.98 14.83
N ASP A 40 12.77 -18.76 14.34
CA ASP A 40 11.76 -18.53 13.30
C ASP A 40 12.17 -19.20 11.99
N LEU A 41 13.46 -19.19 11.66
CA LEU A 41 14.00 -19.87 10.47
C LEU A 41 13.83 -21.39 10.56
N GLN A 42 14.16 -21.99 11.71
CA GLN A 42 13.99 -23.43 11.93
C GLN A 42 12.52 -23.85 11.84
N GLN A 43 11.63 -23.06 12.44
CA GLN A 43 10.19 -23.31 12.37
C GLN A 43 9.68 -23.20 10.93
N GLN A 44 10.01 -22.10 10.23
CA GLN A 44 9.55 -21.84 8.86
C GLN A 44 10.05 -22.90 7.86
N THR A 45 11.31 -23.31 7.96
CA THR A 45 11.87 -24.35 7.08
C THR A 45 11.22 -25.71 7.34
N SER A 46 11.05 -26.09 8.61
CA SER A 46 10.37 -27.35 8.97
C SER A 46 8.91 -27.37 8.52
N GLU A 47 8.15 -26.30 8.78
CA GLU A 47 6.74 -26.17 8.39
C GLU A 47 6.59 -26.23 6.86
N PHE A 48 7.42 -25.46 6.13
CA PHE A 48 7.36 -25.47 4.67
C PHE A 48 7.64 -26.86 4.08
N LEU A 49 8.67 -27.56 4.56
CA LEU A 49 9.00 -28.88 4.05
C LEU A 49 7.87 -29.89 4.32
N GLN A 50 7.22 -29.82 5.48
CA GLN A 50 6.04 -30.64 5.80
C GLN A 50 4.86 -30.31 4.86
N LEU A 51 4.59 -29.04 4.62
CA LEU A 51 3.53 -28.60 3.70
C LEU A 51 3.80 -29.06 2.27
N VAL A 52 5.06 -29.05 1.83
CA VAL A 52 5.45 -29.56 0.51
C VAL A 52 5.21 -31.07 0.43
N VAL A 53 5.68 -31.84 1.42
CA VAL A 53 5.45 -33.30 1.48
C VAL A 53 3.95 -33.62 1.46
N ASN A 54 3.15 -32.95 2.27
CA ASN A 54 1.70 -33.14 2.32
C ASN A 54 1.01 -32.73 1.00
N GLY A 55 1.49 -31.68 0.34
CA GLY A 55 0.94 -31.24 -0.95
C GLY A 55 1.17 -32.28 -2.05
N ILE A 56 2.37 -32.87 -2.10
CA ILE A 56 2.71 -33.97 -3.02
C ILE A 56 1.85 -35.21 -2.75
N GLU A 57 1.57 -35.53 -1.49
CA GLU A 57 0.72 -36.67 -1.12
C GLU A 57 -0.73 -36.53 -1.56
N ASN A 58 -1.27 -35.32 -1.46
CA ASN A 58 -2.69 -35.07 -1.70
C ASN A 58 -3.00 -34.70 -3.15
N ASP A 59 -2.00 -34.23 -3.92
CA ASP A 59 -2.16 -33.79 -5.31
C ASP A 59 -0.95 -34.29 -6.13
N ASN A 60 -1.18 -35.24 -7.06
CA ASN A 60 -0.14 -35.88 -7.88
C ASN A 60 0.43 -34.95 -8.99
N GLY A 61 0.58 -33.65 -8.73
CA GLY A 61 0.99 -32.70 -9.75
C GLY A 61 1.63 -31.43 -9.20
N THR A 62 2.39 -30.78 -10.08
CA THR A 62 3.12 -29.54 -9.82
C THR A 62 2.26 -28.28 -9.97
N ASN A 63 0.96 -28.43 -10.25
CA ASN A 63 0.03 -27.31 -10.33
C ASN A 63 -0.29 -26.74 -8.95
N ILE A 64 0.51 -25.78 -8.51
CA ILE A 64 0.34 -25.11 -7.22
C ILE A 64 -0.97 -24.34 -7.07
N ALA A 65 -1.84 -24.26 -8.07
CA ALA A 65 -3.18 -23.67 -7.97
C ALA A 65 -4.24 -24.66 -7.47
N ALA A 66 -3.94 -25.97 -7.47
CA ALA A 66 -4.87 -27.00 -7.04
C ALA A 66 -5.16 -26.93 -5.52
N PRO A 67 -6.31 -27.46 -5.04
CA PRO A 67 -6.69 -27.39 -3.63
C PRO A 67 -5.67 -28.01 -2.67
N GLY A 68 -4.96 -29.07 -3.07
CA GLY A 68 -3.94 -29.73 -2.23
C GLY A 68 -2.79 -28.82 -1.81
N TRP A 69 -2.56 -27.73 -2.55
CA TRP A 69 -1.50 -26.75 -2.29
C TRP A 69 -1.97 -25.52 -1.50
N GLU A 70 -3.22 -25.47 -1.04
CA GLU A 70 -3.78 -24.28 -0.38
C GLU A 70 -3.00 -23.88 0.88
N ALA A 71 -2.71 -24.84 1.76
CA ALA A 71 -1.95 -24.57 2.98
C ALA A 71 -0.54 -24.04 2.67
N THR A 72 0.12 -24.59 1.64
CA THR A 72 1.43 -24.10 1.17
C THR A 72 1.34 -22.68 0.63
N ARG A 73 0.33 -22.37 -0.19
CA ARG A 73 0.10 -20.99 -0.67
C ARG A 73 -0.11 -20.03 0.49
N GLN A 74 -0.98 -20.36 1.44
CA GLN A 74 -1.24 -19.51 2.61
C GLN A 74 0.03 -19.28 3.46
N PHE A 75 0.88 -20.30 3.62
CA PHE A 75 2.18 -20.15 4.27
C PHE A 75 3.08 -19.18 3.52
N LEU A 76 3.22 -19.34 2.20
CA LEU A 76 4.04 -18.46 1.35
C LEU A 76 3.50 -17.03 1.33
N GLU A 77 2.19 -16.84 1.38
CA GLU A 77 1.56 -15.53 1.46
C GLU A 77 1.90 -14.83 2.80
N LYS A 78 1.77 -15.55 3.93
CA LYS A 78 2.16 -15.05 5.25
C LYS A 78 3.65 -14.70 5.31
N LEU A 79 4.51 -15.57 4.77
CA LEU A 79 5.94 -15.35 4.67
C LEU A 79 6.22 -14.06 3.88
N SER A 80 5.75 -13.96 2.64
CA SER A 80 5.96 -12.79 1.78
C SER A 80 5.44 -11.48 2.40
N HIS A 81 4.27 -11.52 3.06
CA HIS A 81 3.71 -10.34 3.73
C HIS A 81 4.59 -9.87 4.90
N SER A 82 5.01 -10.79 5.77
CA SER A 82 5.90 -10.49 6.89
C SER A 82 7.24 -9.88 6.40
N ARG A 83 7.82 -10.45 5.34
CA ARG A 83 9.07 -9.98 4.72
C ARG A 83 8.92 -8.57 4.16
N ALA A 84 7.78 -8.28 3.51
CA ALA A 84 7.46 -6.94 3.04
C ALA A 84 7.34 -5.94 4.21
N LEU A 85 6.66 -6.28 5.31
CA LEU A 85 6.59 -5.36 6.45
C LEU A 85 7.96 -5.08 7.08
N LEU A 86 8.86 -6.05 7.09
CA LEU A 86 10.23 -5.94 7.64
C LEU A 86 11.23 -5.19 6.75
N GLY A 87 10.81 -4.63 5.60
CA GLY A 87 11.73 -3.88 4.74
C GLY A 87 12.66 -4.74 3.87
N GLN A 88 12.47 -6.07 3.85
CA GLN A 88 13.28 -6.96 3.01
C GLN A 88 12.93 -6.79 1.52
N ASP A 89 13.79 -7.34 0.65
CA ASP A 89 13.58 -7.38 -0.79
C ASP A 89 12.92 -8.70 -1.26
N SER A 90 12.41 -8.70 -2.50
CA SER A 90 11.75 -9.87 -3.09
C SER A 90 12.72 -11.02 -3.36
N GLN A 91 13.99 -10.73 -3.60
CA GLN A 91 15.01 -11.73 -3.88
C GLN A 91 15.30 -12.57 -2.64
N GLN A 92 15.46 -11.95 -1.46
CA GLN A 92 15.63 -12.62 -0.18
C GLN A 92 14.48 -13.57 0.12
N THR A 93 13.24 -13.13 -0.16
CA THR A 93 12.05 -13.96 0.02
C THR A 93 12.04 -15.16 -0.94
N ALA A 94 12.45 -14.98 -2.20
CA ALA A 94 12.55 -16.07 -3.15
C ALA A 94 13.71 -17.03 -2.86
N SER A 95 14.83 -16.51 -2.34
CA SER A 95 15.98 -17.31 -1.91
C SER A 95 15.63 -18.31 -0.82
N PHE A 96 14.63 -18.00 0.03
CA PHE A 96 14.06 -18.98 0.96
C PHE A 96 13.69 -20.28 0.23
N ILE A 97 12.93 -20.20 -0.86
CA ILE A 97 12.49 -21.35 -1.66
C ILE A 97 13.64 -21.94 -2.47
N PHE A 98 14.39 -21.10 -3.20
CA PHE A 98 15.40 -21.59 -4.14
C PHE A 98 16.59 -22.26 -3.48
N ALA A 99 16.92 -21.91 -2.23
CA ALA A 99 17.99 -22.59 -1.50
C ALA A 99 17.68 -24.07 -1.22
N LEU A 100 16.41 -24.49 -1.28
CA LEU A 100 16.01 -25.89 -1.12
C LEU A 100 16.35 -26.76 -2.35
N LYS A 101 16.59 -26.14 -3.52
CA LYS A 101 16.93 -26.88 -4.75
C LYS A 101 18.18 -27.73 -4.58
N GLY A 102 19.26 -27.18 -4.01
CA GLY A 102 20.52 -27.89 -3.82
C GLY A 102 20.39 -29.18 -2.99
N PRO A 103 19.88 -29.10 -1.75
CA PRO A 103 19.66 -30.28 -0.90
C PRO A 103 18.75 -31.34 -1.54
N LEU A 104 17.65 -30.91 -2.18
CA LEU A 104 16.76 -31.85 -2.87
C LEU A 104 17.42 -32.50 -4.09
N PHE A 105 18.18 -31.76 -4.87
CA PHE A 105 18.87 -32.31 -6.04
C PHE A 105 19.91 -33.35 -5.62
N ASN A 106 20.68 -33.07 -4.56
CA ASN A 106 21.66 -34.01 -4.01
C ASN A 106 20.98 -35.30 -3.50
N LEU A 107 19.83 -35.16 -2.84
CA LEU A 107 19.01 -36.29 -2.39
C LEU A 107 18.55 -37.14 -3.58
N LEU A 108 17.98 -36.51 -4.61
CA LEU A 108 17.47 -37.22 -5.80
C LEU A 108 18.59 -37.90 -6.58
N GLN A 109 19.74 -37.24 -6.77
CA GLN A 109 20.91 -37.82 -7.43
C GLN A 109 21.41 -39.08 -6.70
N SER A 110 21.38 -39.06 -5.36
CA SER A 110 21.75 -40.22 -4.56
C SER A 110 20.71 -41.34 -4.63
N HIS A 111 19.42 -40.99 -4.63
CA HIS A 111 18.31 -41.94 -4.64
C HIS A 111 18.12 -42.65 -5.99
N TYR A 112 18.25 -41.93 -7.10
CA TYR A 112 18.07 -42.43 -8.47
C TYR A 112 19.38 -42.67 -9.22
N LYS A 113 20.49 -42.90 -8.50
CA LYS A 113 21.84 -43.07 -9.07
C LYS A 113 21.89 -44.08 -10.22
N ASP A 114 21.14 -45.18 -10.11
CA ASP A 114 21.12 -46.27 -11.08
C ASP A 114 19.96 -46.14 -12.11
N GLN A 115 19.18 -45.05 -12.05
CA GLN A 115 17.99 -44.82 -12.89
C GLN A 115 18.03 -43.41 -13.52
N PRO A 116 18.96 -43.14 -14.48
CA PRO A 116 19.24 -41.79 -14.97
C PRO A 116 18.05 -41.13 -15.69
N ALA A 117 17.22 -41.90 -16.39
CA ALA A 117 16.01 -41.37 -17.03
C ALA A 117 15.01 -40.86 -15.97
N LEU A 118 14.78 -41.66 -14.93
CA LEU A 118 13.87 -41.28 -13.85
C LEU A 118 14.43 -40.13 -13.00
N LEU A 119 15.75 -40.09 -12.77
CA LEU A 119 16.40 -38.96 -12.12
C LEU A 119 16.11 -37.65 -12.86
N ALA A 120 16.23 -37.65 -14.19
CA ALA A 120 15.98 -36.45 -15.00
C ALA A 120 14.52 -36.00 -14.90
N GLU A 121 13.56 -36.93 -14.96
CA GLU A 121 12.13 -36.64 -14.79
C GLU A 121 11.85 -36.04 -13.40
N GLN A 122 12.34 -36.67 -12.33
CA GLN A 122 12.06 -36.21 -10.97
C GLN A 122 12.76 -34.87 -10.64
N LEU A 123 13.97 -34.63 -11.17
CA LEU A 123 14.63 -33.33 -11.05
C LEU A 123 13.84 -32.22 -11.77
N TRP A 124 13.27 -32.52 -12.94
CA TRP A 124 12.44 -31.58 -13.68
C TRP A 124 11.20 -31.20 -12.87
N GLU A 125 10.44 -32.19 -12.39
CA GLU A 125 9.21 -31.96 -11.61
C GLU A 125 9.49 -31.20 -10.30
N VAL A 126 10.56 -31.54 -9.57
CA VAL A 126 10.96 -30.78 -8.37
C VAL A 126 11.37 -29.35 -8.72
N SER A 127 12.08 -29.15 -9.84
CA SER A 127 12.47 -27.81 -10.27
C SER A 127 11.24 -26.96 -10.59
N GLU A 128 10.31 -27.47 -11.39
CA GLU A 128 9.09 -26.75 -11.78
C GLU A 128 8.24 -26.40 -10.55
N LEU A 129 8.11 -27.32 -9.60
CA LEU A 129 7.38 -27.07 -8.35
C LEU A 129 8.00 -25.92 -7.54
N LEU A 130 9.32 -25.96 -7.33
CA LEU A 130 10.02 -24.91 -6.57
C LEU A 130 10.04 -23.57 -7.31
N ASP A 131 10.14 -23.59 -8.65
CA ASP A 131 10.01 -22.39 -9.48
C ASP A 131 8.61 -21.77 -9.36
N ALA A 132 7.57 -22.60 -9.36
CA ALA A 132 6.21 -22.14 -9.13
C ALA A 132 6.04 -21.49 -7.74
N PHE A 133 6.60 -22.10 -6.69
CA PHE A 133 6.58 -21.50 -5.35
C PHE A 133 7.38 -20.20 -5.26
N GLY A 134 8.59 -20.15 -5.82
CA GLY A 134 9.40 -18.94 -5.85
C GLY A 134 8.73 -17.79 -6.62
N MET A 135 8.06 -18.11 -7.74
CA MET A 135 7.27 -17.11 -8.48
C MET A 135 6.03 -16.66 -7.71
N HIS A 136 5.37 -17.57 -6.98
CA HIS A 136 4.26 -17.23 -6.12
C HIS A 136 4.69 -16.27 -4.99
N THR A 137 5.82 -16.54 -4.32
CA THR A 137 6.32 -15.66 -3.26
C THR A 137 6.65 -14.26 -3.77
N ILE A 138 7.29 -14.15 -4.95
CA ILE A 138 7.62 -12.86 -5.57
C ILE A 138 6.34 -12.07 -5.89
N ARG A 139 5.35 -12.72 -6.54
CA ARG A 139 4.08 -12.08 -6.89
C ARG A 139 3.34 -11.57 -5.64
N THR A 140 3.28 -12.38 -4.59
CA THR A 140 2.61 -11.99 -3.35
C THR A 140 3.36 -10.88 -2.62
N PHE A 141 4.69 -10.93 -2.62
CA PHE A 141 5.51 -9.86 -2.04
C PHE A 141 5.26 -8.52 -2.75
N GLN A 142 5.26 -8.51 -4.09
CA GLN A 142 4.99 -7.31 -4.89
C GLN A 142 3.60 -6.73 -4.59
N LYS A 143 2.57 -7.57 -4.61
CA LYS A 143 1.20 -7.17 -4.23
C LYS A 143 1.14 -6.59 -2.83
N SER A 144 1.82 -7.21 -1.87
CA SER A 144 1.87 -6.71 -0.50
C SER A 144 2.56 -5.34 -0.40
N ARG A 145 3.64 -5.13 -1.16
CA ARG A 145 4.34 -3.83 -1.21
C ARG A 145 3.47 -2.75 -1.82
N GLU A 146 2.82 -3.04 -2.94
CA GLU A 146 1.88 -2.13 -3.59
C GLU A 146 0.73 -1.75 -2.66
N ALA A 147 0.16 -2.72 -1.93
CA ALA A 147 -0.90 -2.47 -0.95
C ALA A 147 -0.43 -1.55 0.20
N VAL A 148 0.79 -1.76 0.70
CA VAL A 148 1.38 -0.87 1.73
C VAL A 148 1.59 0.54 1.19
N ILE A 149 2.14 0.68 -0.02
CA ILE A 149 2.36 2.00 -0.65
C ILE A 149 1.03 2.72 -0.86
N LYS A 150 0.02 2.01 -1.39
CA LYS A 150 -1.31 2.56 -1.63
C LYS A 150 -1.95 3.05 -0.33
N ARG A 151 -1.90 2.22 0.73
CA ARG A 151 -2.41 2.60 2.05
C ARG A 151 -1.69 3.82 2.61
N GLN A 152 -0.36 3.88 2.52
CA GLN A 152 0.41 5.03 2.96
C GLN A 152 0.04 6.30 2.18
N GLN A 153 -0.21 6.18 0.88
CA GLN A 153 -0.68 7.30 0.06
C GLN A 153 -2.08 7.77 0.47
N GLU A 154 -3.00 6.85 0.75
CA GLU A 154 -4.34 7.16 1.26
C GLU A 154 -4.28 7.86 2.63
N GLU A 155 -3.49 7.35 3.57
CA GLU A 155 -3.27 7.97 4.89
C GLU A 155 -2.65 9.37 4.76
N LEU A 156 -1.68 9.56 3.85
CA LEU A 156 -1.13 10.89 3.55
C LEU A 156 -2.19 11.83 3.00
N LEU A 157 -3.10 11.36 2.14
CA LEU A 157 -4.20 12.17 1.60
C LEU A 157 -5.18 12.58 2.71
N GLU A 158 -5.58 11.67 3.59
CA GLU A 158 -6.45 11.97 4.74
C GLU A 158 -5.84 13.00 5.69
N LEU A 159 -4.53 12.95 5.91
CA LEU A 159 -3.80 13.89 6.77
C LEU A 159 -3.54 15.25 6.10
N SER A 160 -3.73 15.38 4.78
CA SER A 160 -3.12 16.47 4.00
C SER A 160 -3.83 17.82 4.05
N THR A 161 -5.03 17.94 4.64
CA THR A 161 -5.77 19.22 4.75
C THR A 161 -6.87 19.13 5.83
N PRO A 162 -6.53 19.28 7.12
CA PRO A 162 -7.54 19.29 8.16
C PRO A 162 -8.46 20.51 8.00
N VAL A 163 -9.78 20.29 8.07
CA VAL A 163 -10.75 21.38 8.25
C VAL A 163 -10.64 21.86 9.71
N VAL A 164 -10.19 23.10 9.89
CA VAL A 164 -9.89 23.67 11.22
C VAL A 164 -11.01 24.63 11.62
N LYS A 165 -11.49 24.53 12.86
CA LYS A 165 -12.39 25.53 13.43
C LYS A 165 -11.57 26.73 13.90
N LEU A 166 -11.75 27.89 13.27
CA LEU A 166 -11.06 29.13 13.65
C LEU A 166 -11.82 29.91 14.73
N TRP A 167 -13.14 29.83 14.70
CA TRP A 167 -14.04 30.48 15.66
C TRP A 167 -15.37 29.71 15.72
N ASP A 168 -16.21 30.03 16.70
CA ASP A 168 -17.59 29.56 16.69
C ASP A 168 -18.32 30.11 15.45
N GLY A 169 -18.82 29.22 14.59
CA GLY A 169 -19.43 29.57 13.31
C GLY A 169 -18.45 29.78 12.14
N VAL A 170 -17.13 29.63 12.35
CA VAL A 170 -16.11 29.83 11.29
C VAL A 170 -15.18 28.61 11.15
N LEU A 171 -15.20 28.01 9.96
CA LEU A 171 -14.25 26.96 9.55
C LEU A 171 -13.22 27.52 8.57
N ALA A 172 -12.02 26.95 8.58
CA ALA A 172 -10.99 27.19 7.58
C ALA A 172 -10.51 25.88 6.96
N LEU A 173 -10.29 25.96 5.66
CA LEU A 173 -9.74 24.89 4.84
C LEU A 173 -8.46 25.39 4.16
N PRO A 174 -7.27 25.07 4.72
CA PRO A 174 -6.00 25.40 4.10
C PRO A 174 -5.69 24.43 2.95
N MET A 175 -5.44 24.98 1.76
CA MET A 175 -5.01 24.24 0.58
C MET A 175 -3.51 24.42 0.36
N ILE A 176 -2.75 23.33 0.43
CA ILE A 176 -1.28 23.32 0.33
C ILE A 176 -0.83 22.37 -0.78
N GLY A 177 0.06 22.83 -1.65
CA GLY A 177 0.67 22.01 -2.70
C GLY A 177 -0.15 21.98 -3.98
N THR A 178 0.05 20.93 -4.79
CA THR A 178 -0.72 20.71 -6.02
C THR A 178 -2.12 20.22 -5.68
N LEU A 179 -3.15 20.86 -6.26
CA LEU A 179 -4.51 20.34 -6.19
C LEU A 179 -4.66 19.26 -7.27
N ASP A 180 -4.64 17.99 -6.86
CA ASP A 180 -5.16 16.92 -7.69
C ASP A 180 -6.67 16.74 -7.46
N SER A 181 -7.36 16.14 -8.43
CA SER A 181 -8.81 15.99 -8.43
C SER A 181 -9.31 15.10 -7.29
N GLN A 182 -8.57 14.05 -6.93
CA GLN A 182 -8.96 13.10 -5.88
C GLN A 182 -8.90 13.75 -4.50
N ARG A 183 -7.79 14.44 -4.19
CA ARG A 183 -7.62 15.19 -2.94
C ARG A 183 -8.66 16.27 -2.83
N THR A 184 -8.87 17.08 -3.86
CA THR A 184 -9.84 18.19 -3.79
C THR A 184 -11.26 17.70 -3.49
N GLN A 185 -11.63 16.52 -3.99
CA GLN A 185 -12.93 15.90 -3.68
C GLN A 185 -13.04 15.46 -2.21
N VAL A 186 -12.06 14.71 -1.69
CA VAL A 186 -12.04 14.26 -0.28
C VAL A 186 -12.12 15.47 0.67
N VAL A 187 -11.39 16.53 0.32
CA VAL A 187 -11.34 17.77 1.10
C VAL A 187 -12.68 18.51 1.10
N MET A 188 -13.32 18.61 -0.06
CA MET A 188 -14.64 19.19 -0.19
C MET A 188 -15.65 18.40 0.65
N GLU A 189 -15.68 17.07 0.54
CA GLU A 189 -16.58 16.21 1.32
C GLU A 189 -16.37 16.39 2.82
N SER A 190 -15.12 16.41 3.29
CA SER A 190 -14.78 16.67 4.70
C SER A 190 -15.25 18.05 5.18
N LEU A 191 -15.07 19.09 4.37
CA LEU A 191 -15.52 20.45 4.69
C LEU A 191 -17.04 20.52 4.79
N LEU A 192 -17.77 19.96 3.81
CA LEU A 192 -19.23 19.96 3.81
C LEU A 192 -19.79 19.22 5.03
N GLN A 193 -19.22 18.06 5.36
CA GLN A 193 -19.60 17.31 6.57
C GLN A 193 -19.35 18.15 7.82
N ARG A 194 -18.19 18.80 7.93
CA ARG A 194 -17.85 19.63 9.09
C ARG A 194 -18.77 20.86 9.22
N ILE A 195 -19.19 21.47 8.12
CA ILE A 195 -20.15 22.59 8.12
C ILE A 195 -21.46 22.14 8.78
N VAL A 196 -21.97 20.96 8.41
CA VAL A 196 -23.19 20.39 9.00
C VAL A 196 -23.01 20.06 10.48
N ASP A 197 -21.95 19.32 10.81
CA ASP A 197 -21.70 18.86 12.19
C ASP A 197 -21.52 20.02 13.18
N THR A 198 -20.97 21.13 12.71
CA THR A 198 -20.67 22.31 13.55
C THR A 198 -21.68 23.44 13.43
N GLY A 199 -22.62 23.35 12.47
CA GLY A 199 -23.54 24.44 12.14
C GLY A 199 -22.82 25.72 11.72
N SER A 200 -21.67 25.61 11.06
CA SER A 200 -20.85 26.79 10.75
C SER A 200 -21.44 27.63 9.62
N GLU A 201 -21.60 28.92 9.87
CA GLU A 201 -22.18 29.87 8.92
C GLU A 201 -21.17 30.34 7.87
N ILE A 202 -19.87 30.25 8.17
CA ILE A 202 -18.80 30.76 7.28
C ILE A 202 -17.69 29.73 7.13
N ALA A 203 -17.31 29.47 5.88
CA ALA A 203 -16.12 28.69 5.52
C ALA A 203 -15.09 29.57 4.80
N ILE A 204 -13.83 29.49 5.23
CA ILE A 204 -12.70 30.19 4.61
C ILE A 204 -11.82 29.18 3.88
N ILE A 205 -11.69 29.31 2.56
CA ILE A 205 -10.78 28.49 1.76
C ILE A 205 -9.47 29.26 1.58
N ASP A 206 -8.39 28.77 2.19
CA ASP A 206 -7.09 29.42 2.12
C ASP A 206 -6.20 28.79 1.05
N ILE A 207 -6.02 29.50 -0.07
CA ILE A 207 -5.19 29.05 -1.20
C ILE A 207 -3.78 29.63 -1.17
N THR A 208 -3.34 30.18 -0.03
CA THR A 208 -2.00 30.79 0.12
C THR A 208 -0.86 29.79 -0.19
N GLY A 209 -1.08 28.49 0.08
CA GLY A 209 -0.14 27.39 -0.15
C GLY A 209 -0.21 26.76 -1.55
N VAL A 210 -1.01 27.32 -2.47
CA VAL A 210 -1.18 26.83 -3.84
C VAL A 210 -0.30 27.66 -4.79
N PRO A 211 0.76 27.09 -5.40
CA PRO A 211 1.72 27.86 -6.19
C PRO A 211 1.15 28.33 -7.53
N THR A 212 0.32 27.51 -8.18
CA THR A 212 -0.28 27.77 -9.49
C THR A 212 -1.70 27.27 -9.53
N VAL A 213 -2.59 28.04 -10.15
CA VAL A 213 -3.97 27.64 -10.42
C VAL A 213 -4.11 27.43 -11.92
N ASP A 214 -4.46 26.22 -12.33
CA ASP A 214 -4.84 25.89 -13.71
C ASP A 214 -6.36 25.82 -13.85
N THR A 215 -6.84 25.46 -15.05
CA THR A 215 -8.26 25.33 -15.34
C THR A 215 -8.97 24.31 -14.45
N LEU A 216 -8.35 23.17 -14.17
CA LEU A 216 -8.95 22.08 -13.40
C LEU A 216 -9.08 22.47 -11.93
N VAL A 217 -8.02 23.05 -11.36
CA VAL A 217 -7.99 23.56 -10.00
C VAL A 217 -9.05 24.62 -9.79
N ALA A 218 -9.15 25.59 -10.71
CA ALA A 218 -10.13 26.66 -10.61
C ALA A 218 -11.57 26.14 -10.68
N GLN A 219 -11.85 25.14 -11.54
CA GLN A 219 -13.16 24.48 -11.60
C GLN A 219 -13.50 23.75 -10.31
N HIS A 220 -12.56 23.03 -9.71
CA HIS A 220 -12.79 22.35 -8.44
C HIS A 220 -13.06 23.34 -7.30
N LEU A 221 -12.29 24.43 -7.21
CA LEU A 221 -12.52 25.49 -6.22
C LEU A 221 -13.95 26.07 -6.34
N LEU A 222 -14.40 26.37 -7.57
CA LEU A 222 -15.75 26.89 -7.80
C LEU A 222 -16.86 25.89 -7.43
N LYS A 223 -16.66 24.61 -7.73
CA LYS A 223 -17.58 23.55 -7.29
C LYS A 223 -17.68 23.49 -5.77
N THR A 224 -16.54 23.55 -5.07
CA THR A 224 -16.50 23.59 -3.60
C THR A 224 -17.24 24.81 -3.06
N VAL A 225 -16.99 26.01 -3.59
CA VAL A 225 -17.68 27.24 -3.19
C VAL A 225 -19.20 27.13 -3.39
N THR A 226 -19.62 26.55 -4.52
CA THR A 226 -21.03 26.35 -4.84
C THR A 226 -21.67 25.36 -3.86
N ALA A 227 -20.98 24.26 -3.57
CA ALA A 227 -21.46 23.26 -2.62
C ALA A 227 -21.61 23.84 -1.20
N ILE A 228 -20.64 24.63 -0.73
CA ILE A 228 -20.71 25.32 0.58
C ILE A 228 -21.97 26.19 0.67
N ARG A 229 -22.28 26.95 -0.38
CA ARG A 229 -23.49 27.79 -0.44
C ARG A 229 -24.78 26.97 -0.44
N LEU A 230 -24.79 25.83 -1.11
CA LEU A 230 -25.93 24.91 -1.07
C LEU A 230 -26.18 24.34 0.33
N MET A 231 -25.12 24.23 1.15
CA MET A 231 -25.24 23.87 2.57
C MET A 231 -25.70 25.02 3.47
N GLY A 232 -25.94 26.22 2.90
CA GLY A 232 -26.38 27.40 3.65
C GLY A 232 -25.25 28.18 4.34
N ALA A 233 -23.99 27.86 4.04
CA ALA A 233 -22.83 28.58 4.56
C ALA A 233 -22.29 29.59 3.53
N ASP A 234 -21.76 30.71 4.03
CA ASP A 234 -21.05 31.70 3.25
C ASP A 234 -19.59 31.26 3.03
N CYS A 235 -19.00 31.68 1.91
CA CYS A 235 -17.65 31.27 1.52
C CYS A 235 -16.76 32.49 1.27
N ILE A 236 -15.58 32.50 1.91
CA ILE A 236 -14.53 33.49 1.70
C ILE A 236 -13.28 32.77 1.17
N ILE A 237 -12.64 33.30 0.14
CA ILE A 237 -11.36 32.77 -0.36
C ILE A 237 -10.23 33.69 0.11
N SER A 238 -9.20 33.14 0.77
CA SER A 238 -7.98 33.86 1.13
C SER A 238 -6.77 33.42 0.32
N GLY A 239 -5.78 34.30 0.17
CA GLY A 239 -4.51 33.96 -0.48
C GLY A 239 -4.52 34.12 -2.00
N VAL A 240 -5.47 34.87 -2.56
CA VAL A 240 -5.54 35.12 -4.01
C VAL A 240 -4.40 36.06 -4.42
N ARG A 241 -3.36 35.51 -5.06
CA ARG A 241 -2.23 36.26 -5.62
C ARG A 241 -2.59 36.88 -6.98
N PRO A 242 -1.89 37.93 -7.44
CA PRO A 242 -2.16 38.57 -8.74
C PRO A 242 -2.19 37.59 -9.92
N GLN A 243 -1.27 36.63 -9.96
CA GLN A 243 -1.21 35.59 -11.00
C GLN A 243 -2.45 34.69 -11.01
N ILE A 244 -2.96 34.32 -9.83
CA ILE A 244 -4.18 33.49 -9.70
C ILE A 244 -5.40 34.26 -10.20
N ALA A 245 -5.52 35.53 -9.83
CA ALA A 245 -6.62 36.38 -10.30
C ALA A 245 -6.62 36.53 -11.82
N GLN A 246 -5.44 36.73 -12.43
CA GLN A 246 -5.29 36.79 -13.88
C GLN A 246 -5.72 35.49 -14.56
N THR A 247 -5.31 34.33 -14.03
CA THR A 247 -5.72 33.04 -14.59
C THR A 247 -7.23 32.82 -14.51
N ILE A 248 -7.87 33.13 -13.38
CA ILE A 248 -9.33 32.97 -13.22
C ILE A 248 -10.09 33.85 -14.24
N VAL A 249 -9.67 35.10 -14.41
CA VAL A 249 -10.26 36.01 -15.41
C VAL A 249 -10.01 35.52 -16.84
N HIS A 250 -8.78 35.07 -17.13
CA HIS A 250 -8.41 34.56 -18.46
C HIS A 250 -9.20 33.31 -18.85
N LEU A 251 -9.47 32.44 -17.90
CA LEU A 251 -10.28 31.24 -18.08
C LEU A 251 -11.79 31.51 -18.22
N GLY A 252 -12.22 32.78 -18.08
CA GLY A 252 -13.63 33.17 -18.16
C GLY A 252 -14.47 32.63 -17.00
N LEU A 253 -13.84 32.30 -15.87
CA LEU A 253 -14.51 31.76 -14.71
C LEU A 253 -15.13 32.89 -13.88
N ASP A 254 -16.43 32.79 -13.63
CA ASP A 254 -17.16 33.80 -12.86
C ASP A 254 -17.14 33.47 -11.37
N LEU A 255 -16.57 34.39 -10.58
CA LEU A 255 -16.56 34.35 -9.12
C LEU A 255 -17.68 35.22 -8.51
N GLN A 256 -18.74 35.51 -9.25
CA GLN A 256 -19.85 36.35 -8.77
C GLN A 256 -20.37 35.92 -7.38
N GLY A 257 -20.36 36.89 -6.47
CA GLY A 257 -20.75 36.75 -5.07
C GLY A 257 -19.66 36.19 -4.14
N VAL A 258 -18.54 35.67 -4.65
CA VAL A 258 -17.46 35.10 -3.82
C VAL A 258 -16.56 36.23 -3.31
N VAL A 259 -16.42 36.34 -1.99
CA VAL A 259 -15.55 37.38 -1.41
C VAL A 259 -14.13 36.85 -1.29
N THR A 260 -13.18 37.63 -1.80
CA THR A 260 -11.75 37.30 -1.73
C THR A 260 -11.01 38.23 -0.76
N LYS A 261 -9.99 37.71 -0.10
CA LYS A 261 -9.06 38.46 0.76
C LYS A 261 -7.61 38.06 0.45
N ALA A 262 -6.69 38.98 0.72
CA ALA A 262 -5.27 38.77 0.42
C ALA A 262 -4.63 37.69 1.31
N ASN A 263 -5.06 37.59 2.57
CA ASN A 263 -4.53 36.64 3.55
C ASN A 263 -5.64 36.10 4.47
N LEU A 264 -5.33 35.03 5.21
CA LEU A 264 -6.28 34.37 6.11
C LEU A 264 -6.74 35.27 7.26
N ALA A 265 -5.88 36.16 7.77
CA ALA A 265 -6.22 37.07 8.86
C ALA A 265 -7.31 38.09 8.45
N ASP A 266 -7.23 38.63 7.24
CA ASP A 266 -8.23 39.54 6.67
C ASP A 266 -9.56 38.82 6.39
N ALA A 267 -9.50 37.55 5.99
CA ALA A 267 -10.67 36.69 5.81
C ALA A 267 -11.37 36.41 7.15
N LEU A 268 -10.59 36.06 8.19
CA LEU A 268 -11.12 35.84 9.53
C LEU A 268 -11.75 37.11 10.11
N LYS A 269 -11.09 38.27 9.95
CA LYS A 269 -11.63 39.55 10.41
C LYS A 269 -12.98 39.87 9.75
N LEU A 270 -13.10 39.62 8.45
CA LEU A 270 -14.37 39.77 7.73
C LEU A 270 -15.43 38.78 8.24
N ALA A 271 -15.06 37.51 8.44
CA ALA A 271 -15.96 36.48 8.94
C ALA A 271 -16.53 36.86 10.32
N LEU A 272 -15.68 37.27 11.25
CA LEU A 272 -16.10 37.72 12.58
C LEU A 272 -17.04 38.94 12.49
N THR A 273 -16.75 39.89 11.60
CA THR A 273 -17.60 41.07 11.40
C THR A 273 -19.00 40.66 10.90
N ARG A 274 -19.09 39.65 10.03
CA ARG A 274 -20.37 39.10 9.53
C ARG A 274 -21.18 38.39 10.62
N LEU A 275 -20.50 37.76 11.57
CA LEU A 275 -21.11 37.15 12.75
C LEU A 275 -21.45 38.18 13.85
N GLY A 276 -21.26 39.47 13.61
CA GLY A 276 -21.51 40.53 14.59
C GLY A 276 -20.46 40.61 15.72
N VAL A 277 -19.30 39.95 15.55
CA VAL A 277 -18.19 39.96 16.50
C VAL A 277 -17.23 41.10 16.15
N SER A 278 -16.94 41.98 17.11
CA SER A 278 -15.97 43.06 16.95
C SER A 278 -14.67 42.76 17.70
N LEU A 279 -13.54 42.93 17.03
CA LEU A 279 -12.21 42.80 17.63
C LEU A 279 -11.78 44.16 18.18
N VAL A 280 -11.61 44.23 19.50
CA VAL A 280 -11.06 45.42 20.19
C VAL A 280 -9.64 45.12 20.62
N LYS A 281 -8.71 46.01 20.28
CA LYS A 281 -7.34 45.92 20.80
C LYS A 281 -7.32 46.52 22.21
N THR A 282 -7.25 45.66 23.21
CA THR A 282 -7.01 46.11 24.59
C THR A 282 -5.58 46.63 24.68
N VAL A 283 -5.45 47.89 25.08
CA VAL A 283 -4.16 48.57 25.31
C VAL A 283 -3.59 48.15 26.66
#